data_AF-A0A7S2VS83-F1
#
_entry.id   AF-A0A7S2VS83-F1
#
_cell.length_a   1.000
_cell.length_b   1.000
_cell.length_c   1.000
_cell.angle_alpha   90.00
_cell.angle_beta   90.00
_cell.angle_gamma   90.00
#
_symmetry.space_group_name_H-M   'P 1'
#
loop_
_entity.id
_entity.type
_entity.pdbx_description
1 polymer ?
#
loop_
_entity_poly.entity_id
_entity_poly.type
_entity_poly.pdbx_seq_one_letter_code
_entity_poly.pdbx_strand_id
1 'polypeptide(L)'
;VGRGPAATLILVCAAVVVGYVVTMRSAFIAPHVKEQLPSAIVFIGTCTLTVLGSACMLCGHLCAQRATLSASAIAVECPFADATRSLVREAEALRVARIQPKCAEEPTVARCAGYRDTWEAVVLEAMESEFGCSTFCYSSLGLTPRTLFSKANYQVSCQMTLVRHLEGFLADVGNQMYYEGFMLVLCALGAAFFKVSSACAQTPARLLKSSSDLDYGATQPFVSYR
;
A
#
# COMPACT_ATOMS: atom_id res chain seq x y z
N VAL A 1 -1.48 14.05 -9.04
CA VAL A 1 -2.11 12.71 -8.86
C VAL A 1 -1.12 11.85 -8.09
N GLY A 2 -1.48 11.27 -6.93
CA GLY A 2 -0.55 10.40 -6.17
C GLY A 2 -0.66 10.50 -4.64
N ARG A 3 -1.03 11.65 -4.07
CA ARG A 3 -1.15 11.80 -2.60
C ARG A 3 -2.37 11.10 -2.00
N GLY A 4 -3.48 11.04 -2.73
CA GLY A 4 -4.73 10.42 -2.28
C GLY A 4 -4.60 8.93 -1.90
N PRO A 5 -4.17 8.04 -2.82
CA PRO A 5 -4.18 6.59 -2.55
C PRO A 5 -3.20 6.17 -1.45
N ALA A 6 -1.99 6.76 -1.42
CA ALA A 6 -1.02 6.47 -0.37
C ALA A 6 -1.55 6.91 1.01
N ALA A 7 -2.17 8.09 1.09
CA ALA A 7 -2.77 8.56 2.34
C ALA A 7 -3.94 7.66 2.79
N THR A 8 -4.81 7.22 1.86
CA THR A 8 -5.92 6.31 2.22
C THR A 8 -5.41 4.98 2.77
N LEU A 9 -4.33 4.43 2.21
CA LEU A 9 -3.74 3.18 2.68
C LEU A 9 -3.19 3.34 4.09
N ILE A 10 -2.42 4.40 4.34
CA ILE A 10 -1.88 4.69 5.68
C ILE A 10 -3.01 4.87 6.70
N LEU A 11 -4.08 5.59 6.32
CA LEU A 11 -5.25 5.80 7.20
C LEU A 11 -5.98 4.49 7.50
N VAL A 12 -6.17 3.60 6.52
CA VAL A 12 -6.79 2.29 6.73
C VAL A 12 -5.92 1.43 7.66
N CYS A 13 -4.62 1.35 7.41
CA CYS A 13 -3.70 0.61 8.28
C CYS A 13 -3.69 1.17 9.72
N ALA A 14 -3.64 2.49 9.87
CA ALA A 14 -3.70 3.14 11.18
C ALA A 14 -5.04 2.85 11.89
N ALA A 15 -6.16 2.90 11.17
CA ALA A 15 -7.48 2.59 11.73
C ALA A 15 -7.57 1.15 12.21
N VAL A 16 -7.01 0.18 11.48
CA VAL A 16 -6.96 -1.23 11.90
C VAL A 16 -6.12 -1.40 13.17
N VAL A 17 -4.95 -0.75 13.25
CA VAL A 17 -4.09 -0.80 14.44
C VAL A 17 -4.77 -0.17 15.66
N VAL A 18 -5.38 1.01 15.49
CA VAL A 18 -6.14 1.67 16.56
C VAL A 18 -7.31 0.78 17.00
N GLY A 19 -8.06 0.21 16.06
CA GLY A 19 -9.13 -0.73 16.34
C GLY A 19 -8.67 -1.92 17.17
N TYR A 20 -7.52 -2.52 16.83
CA TYR A 20 -6.89 -3.61 17.59
C TYR A 20 -6.51 -3.20 19.01
N VAL A 21 -5.90 -2.03 19.19
CA VAL A 21 -5.54 -1.54 20.53
C VAL A 21 -6.80 -1.30 21.37
N VAL A 22 -7.84 -0.73 20.79
CA VAL A 22 -9.13 -0.47 21.47
C VAL A 22 -9.80 -1.79 21.87
N THR A 23 -9.87 -2.78 20.97
CA THR A 23 -10.48 -4.09 21.28
C THR A 23 -9.70 -4.86 22.34
N MET A 24 -8.37 -4.78 22.33
CA MET A 24 -7.55 -5.37 23.39
C MET A 24 -7.80 -4.68 24.73
N ARG A 25 -7.79 -3.34 24.77
CA ARG A 25 -8.05 -2.59 26.01
C ARG A 25 -9.44 -2.87 26.58
N SER A 26 -10.47 -2.93 25.74
CA SER A 26 -11.83 -3.23 26.21
C SER A 26 -11.96 -4.65 26.75
N ALA A 27 -11.30 -5.63 26.11
CA ALA A 27 -11.28 -7.02 26.58
C ALA A 27 -10.60 -7.18 27.96
N PHE A 28 -9.54 -6.41 28.25
CA PHE A 28 -8.86 -6.45 29.55
C PHE A 28 -9.64 -5.77 30.70
N ILE A 29 -10.49 -4.80 30.38
CA ILE A 29 -11.29 -4.09 31.39
C ILE A 29 -12.54 -4.90 31.78
N ALA A 30 -13.04 -5.77 30.89
CA ALA A 30 -14.24 -6.57 31.13
C ALA A 30 -13.99 -7.69 32.17
N PRO A 31 -14.64 -7.64 33.36
CA PRO A 31 -14.35 -8.56 34.46
C PRO A 31 -14.74 -10.02 34.18
N HIS A 32 -15.68 -10.26 33.25
CA HIS A 32 -16.11 -11.60 32.86
C HIS A 32 -15.11 -12.37 31.96
N VAL A 33 -14.10 -11.70 31.40
CA VAL A 33 -13.16 -12.34 30.47
C VAL A 33 -11.98 -12.98 31.20
N LYS A 34 -11.83 -12.76 32.52
CA LYS A 34 -10.69 -13.26 33.31
C LYS A 34 -10.55 -14.79 33.30
N GLU A 35 -11.65 -15.54 33.20
CA GLU A 35 -11.62 -17.02 33.16
C GLU A 35 -11.42 -17.60 31.74
N GLN A 36 -11.66 -16.82 30.69
CA GLN A 36 -11.55 -17.25 29.27
C GLN A 36 -10.51 -16.45 28.46
N LEU A 37 -9.63 -15.71 29.15
CA LEU A 37 -8.63 -14.82 28.58
C LEU A 37 -7.82 -15.42 27.40
N PRO A 38 -7.30 -16.68 27.45
CA PRO A 38 -6.47 -17.20 26.37
C PRO A 38 -7.24 -17.45 25.07
N SER A 39 -8.52 -17.85 25.14
CA SER A 39 -9.30 -18.15 23.93
C SER A 39 -9.78 -16.87 23.24
N ALA A 40 -10.11 -15.82 24.02
CA ALA A 40 -10.54 -14.53 23.50
C ALA A 40 -9.41 -13.80 22.76
N ILE A 41 -8.18 -13.80 23.30
CA ILE A 41 -7.02 -13.14 22.67
C ILE A 41 -6.74 -13.74 21.29
N VAL A 42 -6.74 -15.07 21.17
CA VAL A 42 -6.50 -15.74 19.88
C VAL A 42 -7.59 -15.38 18.87
N PHE A 43 -8.86 -15.31 19.29
CA PHE A 43 -9.97 -14.95 18.40
C PHE A 43 -9.83 -13.52 17.88
N ILE A 44 -9.63 -12.55 18.78
CA ILE A 44 -9.42 -11.15 18.42
C ILE A 44 -8.22 -11.01 17.47
N GLY A 45 -7.10 -11.68 17.81
CA GLY A 45 -5.91 -11.73 16.95
C GLY A 45 -6.23 -12.24 15.55
N THR A 46 -6.88 -13.40 15.42
CA THR A 46 -7.25 -13.97 14.11
C THR A 46 -8.18 -13.05 13.32
N CYS A 47 -9.17 -12.42 13.95
CA CYS A 47 -10.07 -11.47 13.28
C CYS A 47 -9.32 -10.22 12.80
N THR A 48 -8.38 -9.70 13.58
CA THR A 48 -7.60 -8.53 13.14
C THR A 48 -6.64 -8.87 12.01
N LEU A 49 -6.02 -10.05 12.03
CA LEU A 49 -5.17 -10.52 10.93
C LEU A 49 -5.97 -10.75 9.64
N THR A 50 -7.19 -11.30 9.72
CA THR A 50 -8.02 -11.47 8.51
C THR A 50 -8.46 -10.14 7.94
N VAL A 51 -8.89 -9.19 8.78
CA VAL A 51 -9.27 -7.84 8.32
C VAL A 51 -8.07 -7.14 7.69
N LEU A 52 -6.91 -7.15 8.34
CA LEU A 52 -5.70 -6.53 7.80
C LEU A 52 -5.27 -7.17 6.48
N GLY A 53 -5.22 -8.51 6.42
CA GLY A 53 -4.84 -9.25 5.21
C GLY A 53 -5.80 -8.97 4.06
N SER A 54 -7.11 -8.96 4.31
CA SER A 54 -8.12 -8.63 3.30
C SER A 54 -8.00 -7.19 2.78
N ALA A 55 -7.71 -6.23 3.67
CA ALA A 55 -7.48 -4.84 3.28
C ALA A 55 -6.22 -4.71 2.41
N CYS A 56 -5.12 -5.37 2.77
CA CYS A 56 -3.91 -5.42 1.95
C CYS A 56 -4.16 -6.03 0.56
N MET A 57 -4.92 -7.13 0.47
CA MET A 57 -5.29 -7.74 -0.81
C MET A 57 -6.10 -6.79 -1.69
N LEU A 58 -7.14 -6.14 -1.13
CA LEU A 58 -7.96 -5.17 -1.86
C LEU A 58 -7.15 -3.96 -2.31
N CYS A 59 -6.33 -3.40 -1.43
CA CYS A 59 -5.45 -2.27 -1.75
C CYS A 59 -4.42 -2.63 -2.83
N GLY A 60 -3.78 -3.80 -2.73
CA GLY A 60 -2.82 -4.29 -3.71
C GLY A 60 -3.44 -4.43 -5.10
N HIS A 61 -4.64 -5.04 -5.16
CA HIS A 61 -5.38 -5.17 -6.42
C HIS A 61 -5.79 -3.82 -7.02
N LEU A 62 -6.35 -2.92 -6.20
CA LEU A 62 -6.74 -1.58 -6.65
C LEU A 62 -5.54 -0.75 -7.11
N CYS A 63 -4.38 -0.91 -6.47
CA CYS A 63 -3.15 -0.23 -6.86
C CYS A 63 -2.68 -0.71 -8.23
N ALA A 64 -2.60 -2.03 -8.45
CA ALA A 64 -2.22 -2.61 -9.72
C ALA A 64 -3.18 -2.21 -10.85
N GLN A 65 -4.49 -2.26 -10.62
CA GLN A 65 -5.49 -1.89 -11.62
C GLN A 65 -5.46 -0.39 -11.96
N ARG A 66 -5.26 0.48 -10.95
CA ARG A 66 -5.13 1.92 -11.21
C ARG A 66 -3.82 2.26 -11.92
N ALA A 67 -2.74 1.53 -11.66
CA ALA A 67 -1.47 1.71 -12.34
C ALA A 67 -1.60 1.42 -13.84
N THR A 68 -2.19 0.29 -14.22
CA THR A 68 -2.38 -0.09 -15.63
C THR A 68 -3.33 0.86 -16.37
N LEU A 69 -4.41 1.31 -15.71
CA LEU A 69 -5.32 2.31 -16.29
C LEU A 69 -4.62 3.66 -16.49
N SER A 70 -3.83 4.10 -15.51
CA SER A 70 -3.11 5.38 -15.61
C SER A 70 -2.01 5.31 -16.67
N ALA A 71 -1.29 4.18 -16.72
CA ALA A 71 -0.25 3.94 -17.70
C ALA A 71 -0.79 3.92 -19.13
N SER A 72 -1.90 3.21 -19.37
CA SER A 72 -2.54 3.18 -20.69
C SER A 72 -3.11 4.54 -21.10
N ALA A 73 -3.70 5.30 -20.18
CA ALA A 73 -4.15 6.67 -20.44
C ALA A 73 -3.00 7.60 -20.84
N ILE A 74 -1.85 7.52 -20.15
CA ILE A 74 -0.64 8.30 -20.49
C ILE A 74 -0.06 7.83 -21.82
N ALA A 75 -0.09 6.53 -22.12
CA ALA A 75 0.47 5.98 -23.34
C ALA A 75 -0.29 6.45 -24.59
N VAL A 76 -1.63 6.45 -24.55
CA VAL A 76 -2.47 6.73 -25.74
C VAL A 76 -2.88 8.20 -25.84
N GLU A 77 -3.26 8.83 -24.73
CA GLU A 77 -3.93 10.14 -24.70
C GLU A 77 -3.16 11.18 -23.86
N CYS A 78 -1.83 11.12 -23.92
CA CYS A 78 -0.93 11.98 -23.15
C CYS A 78 -1.31 13.49 -23.13
N PRO A 79 -1.66 14.14 -24.26
CA PRO A 79 -2.01 15.57 -24.25
C PRO A 79 -3.43 15.86 -23.73
N PHE A 80 -4.33 14.88 -23.70
CA PHE A 80 -5.75 15.09 -23.38
C PHE A 80 -6.10 14.73 -21.93
N ALA A 81 -5.35 13.80 -21.32
CA ALA A 81 -5.60 13.36 -19.96
C ALA A 81 -5.54 14.52 -18.95
N ASP A 82 -6.60 14.68 -18.15
CA ASP A 82 -6.71 15.76 -17.17
C ASP A 82 -5.55 15.74 -16.14
N ALA A 83 -5.04 14.55 -15.82
CA ALA A 83 -3.95 14.34 -14.88
C ALA A 83 -2.59 14.87 -15.37
N THR A 84 -2.33 14.85 -16.67
CA THR A 84 -1.06 15.28 -17.28
C THR A 84 -1.13 16.67 -17.88
N ARG A 85 -2.34 17.22 -18.08
CA ARG A 85 -2.56 18.50 -18.79
C ARG A 85 -1.71 19.67 -18.26
N SER A 86 -1.53 19.81 -16.94
CA SER A 86 -0.69 20.88 -16.39
C SER A 86 0.80 20.66 -16.73
N LEU A 87 1.28 19.44 -16.58
CA LEU A 87 2.65 19.04 -16.87
C LEU A 87 2.98 19.18 -18.37
N VAL A 88 2.02 18.87 -19.24
CA VAL A 88 2.16 19.05 -20.70
C VAL A 88 2.28 20.52 -21.07
N ARG A 89 1.44 21.39 -20.50
CA ARG A 89 1.50 22.84 -20.76
C ARG A 89 2.84 23.43 -20.32
N GLU A 90 3.34 23.02 -19.16
CA GLU A 90 4.63 23.49 -18.68
C GLU A 90 5.78 22.96 -19.56
N ALA A 91 5.75 21.68 -19.94
CA ALA A 91 6.75 21.09 -20.82
C ALA A 91 6.80 21.77 -22.19
N GLU A 92 5.65 22.16 -22.73
CA GLU A 92 5.54 22.92 -23.98
C GLU A 92 6.10 24.34 -23.83
N ALA A 93 5.72 25.05 -22.75
CA ALA A 93 6.22 26.40 -22.46
C ALA A 93 7.76 26.42 -22.31
N LEU A 94 8.32 25.48 -21.55
CA LEU A 94 9.77 25.33 -21.38
C LEU A 94 10.47 24.97 -22.70
N ARG A 95 9.84 24.17 -23.56
CA ARG A 95 10.39 23.84 -24.88
C ARG A 95 10.43 25.06 -25.80
N VAL A 96 9.36 25.87 -25.83
CA VAL A 96 9.32 27.12 -26.61
C VAL A 96 10.41 28.08 -26.12
N ALA A 97 10.63 28.16 -24.81
CA ALA A 97 11.73 28.94 -24.23
C ALA A 97 13.12 28.43 -24.69
N ARG A 98 13.32 27.10 -24.73
CA ARG A 98 14.59 26.47 -25.13
C ARG A 98 14.95 26.67 -26.62
N ILE A 99 13.96 26.87 -27.48
CA ILE A 99 14.17 27.17 -28.91
C ILE A 99 14.78 28.58 -29.11
N GLN A 100 14.64 29.47 -28.13
CA GLN A 100 15.22 30.81 -28.23
C GLN A 100 16.75 30.73 -28.24
N PRO A 101 17.45 31.46 -29.13
CA PRO A 101 18.90 31.34 -29.32
C PRO A 101 19.69 31.64 -28.04
N LYS A 102 19.23 32.61 -27.23
CA LYS A 102 19.86 32.95 -25.93
C LYS A 102 19.76 31.80 -24.91
N CYS A 103 18.67 31.06 -24.91
CA CYS A 103 18.43 29.94 -23.99
C CYS A 103 19.05 28.62 -24.51
N ALA A 104 19.32 28.52 -25.81
CA ALA A 104 19.91 27.35 -26.43
C ALA A 104 21.38 27.12 -26.01
N GLU A 105 22.10 28.18 -25.65
CA GLU A 105 23.50 28.11 -25.19
C GLU A 105 23.63 27.71 -23.71
N GLU A 106 22.61 28.04 -22.91
CA GLU A 106 22.58 27.72 -21.48
C GLU A 106 22.54 26.19 -21.25
N PRO A 107 23.15 25.66 -20.18
CA PRO A 107 23.09 24.24 -19.88
C PRO A 107 21.69 23.77 -19.52
N THR A 108 20.92 24.60 -18.82
CA THR A 108 19.60 24.22 -18.28
C THR A 108 18.60 25.35 -18.55
N VAL A 109 17.32 25.02 -18.76
CA VAL A 109 16.27 26.02 -18.94
C VAL A 109 16.06 26.87 -17.67
N ALA A 110 16.45 26.36 -16.49
CA ALA A 110 16.38 27.10 -15.23
C ALA A 110 17.17 28.43 -15.22
N ARG A 111 18.17 28.57 -16.10
CA ARG A 111 18.97 29.80 -16.26
C ARG A 111 18.43 30.77 -17.31
N CYS A 112 17.43 30.35 -18.08
CA CYS A 112 16.90 31.17 -19.14
C CYS A 112 16.04 32.31 -18.61
N ALA A 113 16.10 33.47 -19.28
CA ALA A 113 15.25 34.60 -18.93
C ALA A 113 13.76 34.23 -19.07
N GLY A 114 12.99 34.47 -18.01
CA GLY A 114 11.55 34.13 -17.97
C GLY A 114 11.25 32.73 -17.47
N TYR A 115 12.24 31.95 -17.05
CA TYR A 115 11.99 30.71 -16.31
C TYR A 115 11.26 31.02 -15.00
N ARG A 116 10.17 30.28 -14.75
CA ARG A 116 9.44 30.31 -13.50
C ARG A 116 9.58 28.95 -12.83
N ASP A 117 10.03 28.96 -11.59
CA ASP A 117 10.13 27.72 -10.81
C ASP A 117 8.73 27.27 -10.40
N THR A 118 8.24 26.22 -11.07
CA THR A 118 6.93 25.60 -10.84
C THR A 118 7.13 24.16 -10.38
N TRP A 119 6.15 23.59 -9.67
CA TRP A 119 6.26 22.19 -9.25
C TRP A 119 6.25 21.25 -10.46
N GLU A 120 5.58 21.63 -11.55
CA GLU A 120 5.63 20.93 -12.83
C GLU A 120 7.04 20.93 -13.43
N ALA A 121 7.75 22.06 -13.39
CA ALA A 121 9.13 22.15 -13.85
C ALA A 121 10.07 21.25 -13.02
N VAL A 122 9.92 21.23 -11.70
CA VAL A 122 10.68 20.33 -10.81
C VAL A 122 10.41 18.87 -11.12
N VAL A 123 9.15 18.50 -11.40
CA VAL A 123 8.81 17.12 -11.80
C VAL A 123 9.44 16.78 -13.15
N LEU A 124 9.43 17.68 -14.13
CA LEU A 124 10.06 17.46 -15.43
C LEU A 124 11.58 17.31 -15.32
N GLU A 125 12.23 18.11 -14.47
CA GLU A 125 13.66 18.00 -14.17
C GLU A 125 14.00 16.67 -13.48
N ALA A 126 13.20 16.26 -12.49
CA ALA A 126 13.33 14.96 -11.83
C ALA A 126 13.18 13.82 -12.84
N MET A 127 12.17 13.87 -13.71
CA MET A 127 11.97 12.87 -14.75
C MET A 127 13.15 12.80 -15.73
N GLU A 128 13.66 13.94 -16.20
CA GLU A 128 14.80 13.98 -17.11
C GLU A 128 16.08 13.46 -16.46
N SER A 129 16.35 13.85 -15.21
CA SER A 129 17.56 13.45 -14.47
C SER A 129 17.54 11.99 -14.00
N GLU A 130 16.38 11.49 -13.56
CA GLU A 130 16.23 10.12 -13.04
C GLU A 130 16.08 9.09 -14.17
N PHE A 131 15.31 9.41 -15.21
CA PHE A 131 15.03 8.47 -16.29
C PHE A 131 15.94 8.62 -17.52
N GLY A 132 16.77 9.66 -17.59
CA GLY A 132 17.66 9.90 -18.74
C GLY A 132 16.86 10.01 -20.05
N CYS A 133 15.76 10.75 -19.99
CA CYS A 133 14.82 10.92 -21.08
C CYS A 133 14.73 12.38 -21.49
N SER A 134 14.26 12.66 -22.70
CA SER A 134 13.91 14.00 -23.14
C SER A 134 12.42 14.04 -23.48
N THR A 135 11.79 15.18 -23.23
CA THR A 135 10.43 15.49 -23.69
C THR A 135 9.28 14.66 -23.09
N PHE A 136 8.20 15.36 -22.77
CA PHE A 136 6.97 14.80 -22.25
C PHE A 136 5.82 15.05 -23.23
N CYS A 137 5.01 14.02 -23.52
CA CYS A 137 3.85 14.05 -24.42
C CYS A 137 4.08 14.75 -25.78
N TYR A 138 5.17 14.45 -26.48
CA TYR A 138 5.48 15.10 -27.77
C TYR A 138 5.60 14.09 -28.90
N SER A 139 4.74 14.23 -29.91
CA SER A 139 4.83 13.49 -31.17
C SER A 139 5.65 14.31 -32.17
N SER A 140 6.97 14.14 -32.14
CA SER A 140 7.86 14.79 -33.12
C SER A 140 7.78 14.07 -34.47
N LEU A 141 7.43 14.79 -35.54
CA LEU A 141 7.70 14.39 -36.93
C LEU A 141 9.21 14.45 -37.25
N GLY A 142 10.03 13.64 -36.56
CA GLY A 142 11.43 13.39 -36.95
C GLY A 142 12.49 14.41 -36.49
N LEU A 143 12.15 15.43 -35.72
CA LEU A 143 13.15 16.29 -35.06
C LEU A 143 13.61 15.64 -33.76
N THR A 144 14.93 15.52 -33.58
CA THR A 144 15.54 14.97 -32.37
C THR A 144 15.20 15.87 -31.17
N PRO A 145 14.46 15.36 -30.19
CA PRO A 145 14.10 16.14 -29.02
C PRO A 145 15.35 16.53 -28.21
N ARG A 146 15.53 17.83 -27.95
CA ARG A 146 16.55 18.30 -26.99
C ARG A 146 16.03 18.23 -25.55
N THR A 147 16.95 17.94 -24.66
CA THR A 147 16.82 18.00 -23.20
C THR A 147 16.58 19.43 -22.70
N LEU A 148 15.77 19.55 -21.64
CA LEU A 148 15.40 20.84 -21.05
C LEU A 148 16.38 21.21 -19.94
N PHE A 149 16.72 20.26 -19.07
CA PHE A 149 17.50 20.51 -17.86
C PHE A 149 18.93 19.96 -17.93
N SER A 150 19.26 19.18 -18.96
CA SER A 150 20.58 18.62 -19.19
C SER A 150 21.14 19.00 -20.56
N LYS A 151 22.47 18.87 -20.72
CA LYS A 151 23.14 18.89 -22.04
C LYS A 151 23.25 17.49 -22.66
N ALA A 152 22.84 16.44 -21.93
CA ALA A 152 22.83 15.08 -22.45
C ALA A 152 21.80 14.95 -23.59
N ASN A 153 22.19 14.38 -24.72
CA ASN A 153 21.29 14.21 -25.87
C ASN A 153 20.48 12.92 -25.75
N TYR A 154 19.53 12.88 -24.81
CA TYR A 154 18.65 11.72 -24.63
C TYR A 154 17.66 11.60 -25.78
N GLN A 155 17.63 10.45 -26.45
CA GLN A 155 16.69 10.17 -27.55
C GLN A 155 15.40 9.46 -27.10
N VAL A 156 15.26 9.16 -25.80
CA VAL A 156 14.12 8.42 -25.25
C VAL A 156 13.08 9.41 -24.74
N SER A 157 11.80 9.19 -25.05
CA SER A 157 10.72 10.02 -24.54
C SER A 157 10.42 9.73 -23.06
N CYS A 158 10.25 10.78 -22.25
CA CYS A 158 9.93 10.63 -20.83
C CYS A 158 8.56 9.99 -20.59
N GLN A 159 7.63 10.15 -21.54
CA GLN A 159 6.31 9.52 -21.50
C GLN A 159 6.41 7.99 -21.43
N MET A 160 7.16 7.37 -22.34
CA MET A 160 7.23 5.91 -22.41
C MET A 160 8.04 5.31 -21.27
N THR A 161 9.09 6.00 -20.82
CA THR A 161 9.84 5.56 -19.63
C THR A 161 8.97 5.66 -18.38
N LEU A 162 8.20 6.73 -18.22
CA LEU A 162 7.24 6.86 -17.13
C LEU A 162 6.17 5.75 -17.18
N VAL A 163 5.60 5.46 -18.34
CA VAL A 163 4.61 4.38 -18.51
C VAL A 163 5.18 3.04 -18.06
N ARG A 164 6.37 2.68 -18.53
CA ARG A 164 7.03 1.43 -18.13
C ARG A 164 7.37 1.41 -16.65
N HIS A 165 7.80 2.55 -16.11
CA HIS A 165 8.10 2.65 -14.69
C HIS A 165 6.82 2.49 -13.85
N LEU A 166 5.71 3.11 -14.25
CA LEU A 166 4.41 2.95 -13.58
C LEU A 166 3.91 1.50 -13.65
N GLU A 167 3.99 0.86 -14.82
CA GLU A 167 3.55 -0.52 -14.99
C GLU A 167 4.43 -1.49 -14.22
N GLY A 168 5.76 -1.40 -14.34
CA GLY A 168 6.67 -2.28 -13.63
C GLY A 168 6.59 -2.06 -12.12
N PHE A 169 6.90 -0.84 -11.66
CA PHE A 169 7.04 -0.56 -10.24
C PHE A 169 5.72 -0.68 -9.47
N LEU A 170 4.63 -0.04 -9.93
CA LEU A 170 3.38 -0.11 -9.17
C LEU A 170 2.68 -1.46 -9.29
N ALA A 171 2.79 -2.18 -10.42
CA ALA A 171 2.23 -3.53 -10.48
C ALA A 171 3.00 -4.48 -9.57
N ASP A 172 4.33 -4.38 -9.52
CA ASP A 172 5.15 -5.21 -8.62
C ASP A 172 4.83 -4.92 -7.14
N VAL A 173 4.74 -3.64 -6.75
CA VAL A 173 4.33 -3.25 -5.39
C VAL A 173 2.91 -3.73 -5.07
N GLY A 174 1.98 -3.60 -6.02
CA GLY A 174 0.60 -4.07 -5.87
C GLY A 174 0.52 -5.59 -5.70
N ASN A 175 1.28 -6.35 -6.50
CA ASN A 175 1.37 -7.80 -6.41
C ASN A 175 2.01 -8.25 -5.11
N GLN A 176 3.11 -7.60 -4.69
CA GLN A 176 3.76 -7.90 -3.41
C GLN A 176 2.80 -7.70 -2.23
N MET A 177 2.10 -6.56 -2.20
CA MET A 177 1.11 -6.26 -1.16
C MET A 177 -0.05 -7.27 -1.16
N TYR A 178 -0.49 -7.71 -2.34
CA TYR A 178 -1.52 -8.72 -2.49
C TYR A 178 -1.08 -10.06 -1.89
N TYR A 179 0.13 -10.54 -2.22
CA TYR A 179 0.64 -11.80 -1.69
C TYR A 179 0.93 -11.74 -0.20
N GLU A 180 1.43 -10.62 0.31
CA GLU A 180 1.61 -10.41 1.75
C GLU A 180 0.26 -10.49 2.49
N GLY A 181 -0.76 -9.80 1.98
CA GLY A 181 -2.12 -9.87 2.51
C GLY A 181 -2.70 -11.29 2.46
N PHE A 182 -2.48 -12.02 1.37
CA PHE A 182 -2.93 -13.40 1.21
C PHE A 182 -2.28 -14.34 2.23
N MET A 183 -0.97 -14.22 2.46
CA MET A 183 -0.26 -15.03 3.45
C MET A 183 -0.77 -14.75 4.88
N LEU A 184 -1.08 -13.49 5.22
CA LEU A 184 -1.70 -13.14 6.52
C LEU A 184 -3.05 -13.84 6.72
N VAL A 185 -3.89 -13.90 5.69
CA VAL A 185 -5.17 -14.60 5.75
C VAL A 185 -4.97 -16.11 5.94
N LEU A 186 -4.02 -16.73 5.21
CA LEU A 186 -3.70 -18.15 5.40
C LEU A 186 -3.21 -18.45 6.81
N CYS A 187 -2.35 -17.60 7.38
CA CYS A 187 -1.90 -17.75 8.77
C CYS A 187 -3.08 -17.66 9.76
N ALA A 188 -4.01 -16.72 9.55
CA ALA A 188 -5.19 -16.58 10.41
C ALA A 188 -6.13 -17.80 10.31
N LEU A 189 -6.32 -18.35 9.10
CA LEU A 189 -7.06 -19.60 8.89
C LEU A 189 -6.38 -20.79 9.57
N GLY A 190 -5.06 -20.91 9.45
CA GLY A 190 -4.28 -21.95 10.12
C GLY A 190 -4.39 -21.88 11.65
N ALA A 191 -4.30 -20.68 12.23
CA ALA A 191 -4.49 -20.47 13.67
C ALA A 191 -5.91 -20.81 14.13
N ALA A 192 -6.94 -20.47 13.34
CA ALA A 192 -8.32 -20.84 13.61
C ALA A 192 -8.53 -22.36 13.58
N PHE A 193 -7.96 -23.04 12.58
CA PHE A 193 -8.02 -24.50 12.47
C PHE A 193 -7.36 -25.18 13.68
N PHE A 194 -6.14 -24.75 14.04
CA PHE A 194 -5.43 -25.29 15.19
C PHE A 194 -6.25 -25.17 16.49
N LYS A 195 -6.97 -24.06 16.65
CA LYS A 195 -7.87 -23.85 17.80
C LYS A 195 -9.04 -24.83 17.82
N VAL A 196 -9.66 -25.10 16.67
CA VAL A 196 -10.74 -26.09 16.55
C VAL A 196 -10.21 -27.49 16.85
N SER A 197 -9.05 -27.86 16.31
CA SER A 197 -8.42 -29.17 16.58
C SER A 197 -8.09 -29.35 18.06
N SER A 198 -7.58 -28.31 18.72
CA SER A 198 -7.29 -28.33 20.16
C SER A 198 -8.56 -28.54 20.99
N ALA A 199 -9.67 -27.87 20.63
CA ALA A 199 -10.96 -28.06 21.29
C ALA A 199 -11.48 -29.50 21.12
N CYS A 200 -11.36 -30.07 19.92
CA CYS A 200 -11.76 -31.46 19.64
C CYS A 200 -10.93 -32.49 20.41
N ALA A 201 -9.62 -32.25 20.59
CA ALA A 201 -8.72 -33.17 21.29
C ALA A 201 -8.93 -33.22 22.81
N GLN A 202 -9.50 -32.16 23.40
CA GLN A 202 -9.67 -32.04 24.85
C GLN A 202 -10.95 -32.70 25.39
N THR A 203 -11.95 -32.91 24.53
CA THR A 203 -13.25 -33.48 24.88
C THR A 203 -13.19 -34.90 25.49
N PRO A 204 -12.42 -35.88 24.96
CA PRO A 204 -12.41 -37.22 25.54
C PRO A 204 -11.73 -37.29 26.91
N ALA A 205 -10.77 -36.40 27.20
CA ALA A 205 -10.02 -36.41 28.47
C ALA A 205 -10.82 -35.85 29.66
N ARG A 206 -11.73 -34.90 29.43
CA ARG A 206 -12.58 -34.34 30.51
C ARG A 206 -13.72 -35.27 30.92
N LEU A 207 -14.26 -36.06 30.00
CA LEU A 207 -15.31 -37.04 30.31
C LEU A 207 -14.80 -38.15 31.25
N LEU A 208 -13.53 -38.58 31.10
CA LEU A 208 -12.92 -39.56 32.01
C LEU A 208 -12.63 -38.98 33.39
N LYS A 209 -12.26 -37.70 33.50
CA LYS A 209 -11.98 -37.06 34.81
C LYS A 209 -13.24 -36.74 35.61
N SER A 210 -14.34 -36.35 34.95
CA SER A 210 -15.62 -36.09 35.64
C SER A 210 -16.20 -37.33 36.33
N SER A 211 -15.83 -38.54 35.90
CA SER A 211 -16.22 -39.80 36.55
C SER A 211 -15.45 -40.08 37.84
N SER A 212 -14.26 -39.50 38.03
CA SER A 212 -13.39 -39.82 39.17
C SER A 212 -13.60 -38.87 40.37
N ASP A 213 -14.09 -37.66 40.12
CA ASP A 213 -14.33 -36.65 41.17
C ASP A 213 -15.71 -36.82 41.87
N LEU A 214 -16.58 -37.73 41.39
CA LEU A 214 -17.88 -37.99 42.02
C LEU A 214 -17.81 -38.88 43.28
N ASP A 215 -16.64 -39.47 43.62
CA ASP A 215 -16.49 -40.45 44.72
C ASP A 215 -15.73 -39.96 45.97
N TYR A 216 -15.23 -38.71 46.02
CA TYR A 216 -14.46 -38.20 47.19
C TYR A 216 -15.25 -37.32 48.17
N GLY A 217 -16.57 -37.24 48.03
CA GLY A 217 -17.47 -36.43 48.89
C GLY A 217 -18.01 -37.14 50.14
N ALA A 218 -17.72 -38.42 50.36
CA ALA A 218 -18.17 -39.14 51.55
C ALA A 218 -17.09 -39.13 52.65
N THR A 219 -17.01 -38.03 53.41
CA THR A 219 -16.73 -37.96 54.87
C THR A 219 -16.19 -36.58 55.24
N GLN A 220 -17.08 -35.64 55.56
CA GLN A 220 -16.73 -34.61 56.55
C GLN A 220 -17.31 -35.04 57.90
N PRO A 221 -16.48 -35.38 58.89
CA PRO A 221 -16.97 -35.69 60.23
C PRO A 221 -17.50 -34.41 60.88
N PHE A 222 -18.75 -34.46 61.32
CA PHE A 222 -19.41 -33.45 62.14
C PHE A 222 -18.62 -33.27 63.46
N VAL A 223 -17.90 -32.14 63.60
CA VAL A 223 -17.30 -31.75 64.88
C VAL A 223 -18.38 -31.06 65.71
N SER A 224 -18.90 -31.78 66.71
CA SER A 224 -19.84 -31.26 67.70
C SER A 224 -19.06 -30.52 68.79
N TYR A 225 -19.17 -29.20 68.85
CA TYR A 225 -18.71 -28.41 69.99
C TYR A 225 -19.77 -28.49 71.10
N ARG A 226 -19.38 -28.98 72.27
CA ARG A 226 -20.14 -28.93 73.51
C ARG A 226 -19.36 -28.11 74.53
#